data_AF-Q3S4J1-F1
#
_entry.id   AF-Q3S4J1-F1
#
_cell.length_a   1.000
_cell.length_b   1.000
_cell.length_c   1.000
_cell.angle_alpha   90.00
_cell.angle_beta   90.00
_cell.angle_gamma   90.00
#
_symmetry.space_group_name_H-M   'P 1'
#
loop_
_entity.id
_entity.type
_entity.pdbx_description
1 polymer ?
#
loop_
_entity_poly.entity_id
_entity_poly.type
_entity_poly.pdbx_seq_one_letter_code
_entity_poly.pdbx_strand_id
1 'polypeptide(L)'
;GFIGSWLVMRLLERGYFVRATVRDPGNLKKVQHLLDLPNAKTQLTLWKADLSDEGSYDDAINGCDGVFHIATPMNFESKDPENEVIKPTVNGVLGIMKACDKAKTV
;
A
#
# COMPACT_ATOMS: atom_id res chain seq x y z
N GLY A 1 -2.87 -6.31 -5.03
CA GLY A 1 -3.70 -7.38 -4.41
C GLY A 1 -5.13 -7.25 -4.93
N PHE A 2 -5.98 -8.26 -4.80
CA PHE A 2 -7.28 -8.33 -5.50
C PHE A 2 -8.13 -7.04 -5.42
N ILE A 3 -8.47 -6.58 -4.20
CA ILE A 3 -9.24 -5.34 -4.01
C ILE A 3 -8.39 -4.11 -4.37
N GLY A 4 -7.14 -4.07 -3.88
CA GLY A 4 -6.25 -2.92 -4.08
C GLY A 4 -5.98 -2.59 -5.55
N SER A 5 -5.79 -3.58 -6.42
CA SER A 5 -5.54 -3.34 -7.85
C SER A 5 -6.77 -2.77 -8.56
N TRP A 6 -7.96 -3.25 -8.20
CA TRP A 6 -9.22 -2.70 -8.72
C TRP A 6 -9.47 -1.27 -8.24
N LEU A 7 -9.16 -0.98 -6.97
CA LEU A 7 -9.25 0.38 -6.44
C LEU A 7 -8.29 1.33 -7.17
N VAL A 8 -7.03 0.93 -7.37
CA VAL A 8 -6.04 1.70 -8.14
C VAL A 8 -6.58 2.00 -9.54
N MET A 9 -7.12 1.00 -10.25
CA MET A 9 -7.72 1.19 -11.56
C MET A 9 -8.85 2.24 -11.53
N ARG A 10 -9.78 2.14 -10.58
CA ARG A 10 -10.92 3.08 -10.48
C ARG A 10 -10.51 4.50 -10.08
N LEU A 11 -9.42 4.66 -9.33
CA LEU A 11 -8.85 5.96 -9.00
C LEU A 11 -8.18 6.61 -10.22
N LEU A 12 -7.39 5.84 -10.98
CA LEU A 12 -6.77 6.32 -12.23
C LEU A 12 -7.82 6.71 -13.28
N GLU A 13 -8.89 5.92 -13.43
CA GLU A 13 -10.02 6.25 -14.32
C GLU A 13 -10.73 7.56 -13.95
N ARG A 14 -10.68 7.95 -12.67
CA ARG A 14 -11.24 9.21 -12.16
C ARG A 14 -10.25 10.37 -12.20
N GLY A 15 -9.03 10.15 -12.72
CA GLY A 15 -8.01 11.18 -12.87
C GLY A 15 -7.19 11.46 -11.61
N TYR A 16 -7.23 10.59 -10.60
CA TYR A 16 -6.39 10.73 -9.42
C TYR A 16 -4.94 10.33 -9.71
N PHE A 17 -3.99 11.03 -9.07
CA PHE A 17 -2.62 10.56 -8.93
C PHE A 17 -2.56 9.53 -7.80
N VAL A 18 -2.06 8.34 -8.10
CA VAL A 18 -2.07 7.20 -7.18
C VAL A 18 -0.64 6.81 -6.83
N ARG A 19 -0.38 6.67 -5.53
CA ARG A 19 0.84 6.06 -4.99
C ARG A 19 0.48 4.67 -4.48
N ALA A 20 0.87 3.62 -5.20
CA ALA A 20 0.56 2.25 -4.82
C ALA A 20 1.75 1.60 -4.11
N THR A 21 1.55 1.18 -2.87
CA THR A 21 2.59 0.48 -2.09
C THR A 21 2.63 -1.01 -2.43
N VAL A 22 3.82 -1.56 -2.63
CA VAL A 22 4.08 -3.00 -2.81
C VAL A 22 5.34 -3.39 -2.02
N ARG A 23 5.45 -4.64 -1.58
CA ARG A 23 6.64 -5.09 -0.84
C ARG A 23 7.91 -5.16 -1.70
N ASP A 24 7.74 -5.48 -2.99
CA ASP A 24 8.83 -5.54 -3.95
C ASP A 24 8.38 -4.95 -5.30
N PRO A 25 8.76 -3.70 -5.60
CA PRO A 25 8.48 -3.08 -6.90
C PRO A 25 9.15 -3.79 -8.09
N GLY A 26 10.21 -4.56 -7.86
CA GLY A 26 10.92 -5.32 -8.91
C GLY A 26 10.20 -6.60 -9.31
N ASN A 27 9.21 -7.06 -8.54
CA ASN A 27 8.46 -8.27 -8.83
C ASN A 27 7.39 -8.02 -9.91
N LEU A 28 7.77 -8.17 -11.18
CA LEU A 28 6.88 -7.95 -12.33
C LEU A 28 5.59 -8.76 -12.26
N LYS A 29 5.60 -9.99 -11.69
CA LYS A 29 4.37 -10.77 -11.51
C LYS A 29 3.35 -10.07 -10.60
N LYS A 30 3.82 -9.24 -9.67
CA LYS A 30 2.98 -8.49 -8.72
C LYS A 30 2.68 -7.06 -9.16
N VAL A 31 3.46 -6.48 -10.06
CA VAL A 31 3.30 -5.07 -10.44
C VAL A 31 2.87 -4.83 -11.88
N GLN A 32 3.11 -5.78 -12.81
CA GLN A 32 2.85 -5.58 -14.23
C GLN A 32 1.38 -5.20 -14.49
N HIS A 33 0.44 -5.87 -13.83
CA HIS A 33 -0.99 -5.57 -13.96
C HIS A 33 -1.38 -4.17 -13.46
N LEU A 34 -0.57 -3.51 -12.63
CA LEU A 34 -0.78 -2.11 -12.22
C LEU A 34 -0.17 -1.15 -13.25
N LEU A 35 1.02 -1.50 -13.76
CA LEU A 35 1.75 -0.71 -14.76
C LEU A 35 1.04 -0.69 -16.14
N ASP A 36 0.26 -1.74 -16.44
CA ASP A 36 -0.50 -1.87 -17.67
C ASP A 36 -1.86 -1.11 -17.63
N LEU A 37 -2.23 -0.53 -16.49
CA LEU A 37 -3.48 0.22 -16.37
C LEU A 37 -3.44 1.50 -17.22
N PRO A 38 -4.59 1.93 -17.77
CA PRO A 38 -4.69 3.25 -18.39
C PRO A 38 -4.20 4.36 -17.43
N ASN A 39 -3.47 5.32 -17.98
CA ASN A 39 -2.86 6.45 -17.25
C ASN A 39 -1.76 6.09 -16.23
N ALA A 40 -1.40 4.81 -16.04
CA ALA A 40 -0.39 4.42 -15.06
C ALA A 40 0.97 5.10 -15.31
N LYS A 41 1.37 5.29 -16.58
CA LYS A 41 2.65 5.93 -16.93
C LYS A 41 2.80 7.37 -16.43
N THR A 42 1.71 8.08 -16.20
CA THR A 42 1.71 9.51 -15.80
C THR A 42 1.10 9.75 -14.43
N GLN A 43 0.21 8.85 -13.96
CA GLN A 43 -0.56 9.03 -12.74
C GLN A 43 -0.30 7.97 -11.67
N LEU A 44 0.47 6.91 -11.96
CA LEU A 44 0.81 5.88 -10.98
C LEU A 44 2.30 5.92 -10.63
N THR A 45 2.61 5.87 -9.32
CA THR A 45 3.95 5.58 -8.81
C THR A 45 3.92 4.39 -7.88
N LEU A 46 4.95 3.53 -7.95
CA LEU A 46 5.09 2.38 -7.08
C LEU A 46 6.07 2.69 -5.95
N TRP A 47 5.67 2.35 -4.72
CA TRP A 47 6.45 2.63 -3.51
C TRP A 47 6.70 1.33 -2.76
N LYS A 48 7.93 1.12 -2.28
CA LYS A 48 8.26 -0.03 -1.45
C LYS A 48 7.79 0.21 -0.03
N ALA A 49 6.94 -0.66 0.52
CA ALA A 49 6.55 -0.63 1.94
C ALA A 49 6.11 -2.01 2.44
N ASP A 50 6.26 -2.26 3.74
CA ASP A 50 5.86 -3.48 4.43
C ASP A 50 5.28 -3.15 5.82
N LEU A 51 4.18 -3.82 6.22
CA LEU A 51 3.54 -3.60 7.52
C LEU A 51 4.44 -3.99 8.71
N SER A 52 5.46 -4.82 8.45
CA SER A 52 6.44 -5.26 9.44
C SER A 52 7.55 -4.23 9.65
N ASP A 53 7.70 -3.27 8.73
CA ASP A 53 8.77 -2.29 8.72
C ASP A 53 8.24 -0.92 9.18
N GLU A 54 8.59 -0.52 10.41
CA GLU A 54 8.15 0.75 10.98
C GLU A 54 8.60 1.94 10.12
N GLY A 55 7.68 2.87 9.84
CA GLY A 55 7.94 4.07 9.04
C GLY A 55 8.07 3.82 7.53
N SER A 56 7.95 2.58 7.05
CA SER A 56 8.09 2.27 5.62
C SER A 56 7.03 2.93 4.72
N TYR A 57 5.93 3.41 5.30
CA TYR A 57 4.86 4.12 4.61
C TYR A 57 5.00 5.65 4.62
N ASP A 58 5.93 6.21 5.40
CA ASP A 58 6.04 7.66 5.64
C ASP A 58 6.21 8.43 4.31
N ASP A 59 7.15 8.01 3.47
CA ASP A 59 7.42 8.69 2.20
C ASP A 59 6.26 8.55 1.19
N ALA A 60 5.63 7.36 1.15
CA ALA A 60 4.51 7.11 0.25
C ALA A 60 3.30 7.97 0.63
N ILE A 61 3.06 8.20 1.92
CA ILE A 61 1.93 8.97 2.44
C ILE A 61 2.17 10.48 2.39
N ASN A 62 3.41 10.94 2.52
CA ASN A 62 3.73 12.37 2.59
C ASN A 62 3.24 13.18 1.36
N GLY A 63 2.35 14.15 1.59
CA GLY A 63 1.76 14.96 0.52
C GLY A 63 0.59 14.31 -0.22
N CYS A 64 0.03 13.20 0.28
CA CYS A 64 -1.26 12.68 -0.17
C CYS A 64 -2.42 13.43 0.51
N ASP A 65 -3.56 13.55 -0.19
CA ASP A 65 -4.82 14.08 0.37
C ASP A 65 -5.67 12.99 1.05
N GLY A 66 -5.34 11.71 0.84
CA GLY A 66 -6.08 10.59 1.38
C GLY A 66 -5.34 9.27 1.24
N VAL A 67 -5.60 8.35 2.18
CA VAL A 67 -4.95 7.03 2.24
C VAL A 67 -6.01 5.93 2.30
N PHE A 68 -5.89 4.94 1.41
CA PHE A 68 -6.69 3.71 1.46
C PHE A 68 -5.81 2.55 1.98
N HIS A 69 -6.00 2.18 3.24
CA HIS A 69 -5.32 1.03 3.81
C HIS A 69 -6.05 -0.28 3.46
N ILE A 70 -5.52 -1.02 2.48
CA ILE A 70 -6.08 -2.30 1.98
C ILE A 70 -5.16 -3.50 2.25
N ALA A 71 -3.89 -3.25 2.61
CA ALA A 71 -2.90 -4.30 2.81
C ALA A 71 -3.11 -5.01 4.15
N THR A 72 -3.01 -6.34 4.16
CA THR A 72 -3.01 -7.15 5.38
C THR A 72 -2.16 -8.40 5.15
N PRO A 73 -1.44 -8.92 6.17
CA PRO A 73 -0.88 -10.27 6.13
C PRO A 73 -2.01 -11.27 5.89
N MET A 74 -1.82 -12.18 4.92
CA MET A 74 -2.78 -13.22 4.57
C MET A 74 -2.07 -14.57 4.63
N ASN A 75 -2.01 -15.15 5.82
CA ASN A 75 -1.54 -16.51 6.03
C ASN A 75 -2.47 -17.23 7.03
N PHE A 76 -3.41 -18.03 6.50
CA PHE A 76 -4.38 -18.74 7.33
C PHE A 76 -3.80 -19.99 8.01
N GLU A 77 -2.61 -20.43 7.59
CA GLU A 77 -1.95 -21.64 8.09
C GLU A 77 -0.72 -21.31 8.95
N SER A 78 -0.63 -20.06 9.44
CA SER A 78 0.48 -19.63 10.28
C SER A 78 0.62 -20.51 11.52
N LYS A 79 1.85 -20.94 11.80
CA LYS A 79 2.19 -21.68 13.03
C LYS A 79 2.45 -20.74 14.21
N ASP A 80 2.62 -19.45 13.93
CA ASP A 80 2.77 -18.39 14.93
C ASP A 80 1.91 -17.16 14.54
N PRO A 81 0.56 -17.29 14.61
CA PRO A 81 -0.35 -16.24 14.14
C PRO A 81 -0.17 -14.91 14.88
N GLU A 82 0.27 -14.95 16.14
CA GLU A 82 0.51 -13.78 16.95
C GLU A 82 1.60 -12.90 16.34
N ASN A 83 2.75 -13.48 15.98
CA ASN A 83 3.88 -12.72 15.44
C ASN A 83 3.83 -12.55 13.91
N GLU A 84 3.21 -13.48 13.17
CA GLU A 84 3.18 -13.43 11.70
C GLU A 84 1.94 -12.71 11.12
N VAL A 85 0.85 -12.61 11.88
CA VAL A 85 -0.42 -12.04 11.40
C VAL A 85 -0.91 -10.92 12.31
N ILE A 86 -1.17 -11.20 13.59
CA ILE A 86 -1.84 -10.26 14.50
C ILE A 86 -0.99 -9.03 14.77
N LYS A 87 0.24 -9.20 15.28
CA LYS A 87 1.14 -8.08 15.59
C LYS A 87 1.48 -7.22 14.37
N PRO A 88 1.87 -7.78 13.19
CA PRO A 88 2.11 -6.96 12.01
C PRO A 88 0.87 -6.21 11.53
N THR A 89 -0.33 -6.80 11.67
CA THR A 89 -1.58 -6.12 11.33
C THR A 89 -1.83 -4.92 12.25
N VAL A 90 -1.78 -5.13 13.57
CA VAL A 90 -2.03 -4.07 14.56
C VAL A 90 -0.98 -2.97 14.45
N ASN A 91 0.30 -3.34 14.45
CA ASN A 91 1.40 -2.39 14.38
C ASN A 91 1.44 -1.67 13.03
N GLY A 92 1.14 -2.37 11.94
CA GLY A 92 1.05 -1.78 10.61
C GLY A 92 -0.05 -0.74 10.49
N VAL A 93 -1.26 -1.02 11.01
CA VAL A 93 -2.35 -0.04 11.06
C VAL A 93 -1.95 1.19 11.88
N LEU A 94 -1.42 0.99 13.08
CA LEU A 94 -0.97 2.10 13.94
C LEU A 94 0.17 2.89 13.28
N GLY A 95 1.09 2.23 12.59
CA GLY A 95 2.19 2.84 11.84
C GLY A 95 1.68 3.73 10.71
N ILE A 96 0.71 3.25 9.94
CA ILE A 96 0.07 4.04 8.88
C ILE A 96 -0.68 5.24 9.46
N MET A 97 -1.42 5.08 10.56
CA MET A 97 -2.10 6.21 11.22
C MET A 97 -1.10 7.27 11.70
N LYS A 98 0.03 6.85 12.28
CA LYS A 98 1.12 7.76 12.66
C LYS A 98 1.72 8.47 11.44
N ALA A 99 1.91 7.76 10.33
CA ALA A 99 2.41 8.36 9.09
C ALA A 99 1.45 9.42 8.53
N CYS A 100 0.14 9.16 8.56
CA CYS A 100 -0.88 10.15 8.21
C CYS A 100 -0.79 11.39 9.12
N ASP A 101 -0.71 11.20 10.45
CA ASP A 101 -0.57 12.31 11.38
C ASP A 101 0.73 13.10 11.14
N LYS A 102 1.84 12.45 10.80
CA LYS A 102 3.10 13.13 10.46
C LYS A 102 3.00 13.94 9.16
N ALA A 103 2.29 13.42 8.15
CA ALA A 103 2.17 14.07 6.84
C ALA A 103 1.41 15.41 6.91
N LYS A 104 0.46 15.55 7.85
CA LYS A 104 -0.40 16.74 8.03
C LYS A 104 -1.25 17.13 6.81
N THR A 105 -1.28 16.30 5.77
CA THR A 105 -2.07 16.47 4.54
C THR A 105 -3.21 15.47 4.41
N VAL A 106 -3.25 14.45 5.29
CA VAL A 106 -4.22 13.34 5.31
C VAL A 106 -5.13 13.45 6.53
#